data_AF-A0A2A5MAT2-F1
#
_entry.id   AF-A0A2A5MAT2-F1
#
_cell.length_a   1.000
_cell.length_b   1.000
_cell.length_c   1.000
_cell.angle_alpha   90.00
_cell.angle_beta   90.00
_cell.angle_gamma   90.00
#
_symmetry.space_group_name_H-M   'P 1'
#
loop_
_entity.id
_entity.type
_entity.pdbx_description
1 polymer ?
#
loop_
_entity_poly.entity_id
_entity_poly.type
_entity_poly.pdbx_seq_one_letter_code
_entity_poly.pdbx_strand_id
1 'polypeptide(L)'
;KFLIVLGLCLMLSISANAQSPEEAKPSFDCAKAKSKVEKMICNDESGELQKLDRYMAKTYKELRQNLNKNEQNKLLTSQRLWLQTLNQCKSKECVKELLQNRVGELQNYTAH
;
A
#
# COMPACT_ATOMS: atom_id res chain seq x y z
N LYS A 1 29.74 -56.02 21.13
CA LYS A 1 28.45 -56.03 20.39
C LYS A 1 27.67 -54.82 20.86
N PHE A 2 27.66 -53.79 20.02
CA PHE A 2 27.02 -52.50 20.22
C PHE A 2 25.53 -52.67 20.54
N LEU A 3 24.98 -51.80 21.40
CA LEU A 3 23.75 -51.03 21.13
C LEU A 3 23.57 -49.98 22.23
N ILE A 4 24.08 -48.78 21.95
CA ILE A 4 23.76 -47.50 22.60
C ILE A 4 22.48 -47.00 21.94
N VAL A 5 21.44 -46.66 22.70
CA VAL A 5 20.55 -45.55 22.31
C VAL A 5 20.27 -44.72 23.56
N LEU A 6 21.10 -43.68 23.71
CA LEU A 6 20.91 -42.55 24.60
C LEU A 6 19.55 -41.90 24.27
N GLY A 7 18.61 -41.97 25.20
CA GLY A 7 17.34 -41.23 25.12
C GLY A 7 17.56 -39.75 25.42
N LEU A 8 18.15 -39.03 24.47
CA LEU A 8 18.21 -37.57 24.47
C LEU A 8 16.80 -37.02 24.18
N CYS A 9 16.07 -36.64 25.22
CA CYS A 9 14.96 -35.69 25.10
C CYS A 9 15.54 -34.32 24.72
N LEU A 10 15.88 -34.16 23.44
CA LEU A 10 16.12 -32.85 22.83
C LEU A 10 14.77 -32.14 22.74
N MET A 11 14.48 -31.32 23.74
CA MET A 11 13.42 -30.31 23.65
C MET A 11 13.83 -29.32 22.56
N LEU A 12 13.43 -29.60 21.32
CA LEU A 12 13.51 -28.64 20.22
C LEU A 12 12.55 -27.50 20.55
N SER A 13 13.08 -26.47 21.20
CA SER A 13 12.43 -25.17 21.31
C SER A 13 12.25 -24.65 19.89
N ILE A 14 11.09 -24.88 19.30
CA ILE A 14 10.69 -24.21 18.07
C ILE A 14 10.51 -22.75 18.48
N SER A 15 11.54 -21.94 18.26
CA SER A 15 11.41 -20.49 18.25
C SER A 15 10.45 -20.17 17.10
N ALA A 16 9.16 -20.11 17.40
CA ALA A 16 8.17 -19.55 16.50
C ALA A 16 8.57 -18.09 16.29
N ASN A 17 9.31 -17.82 15.22
CA ASN A 17 9.55 -16.47 14.77
C ASN A 17 8.19 -15.99 14.25
N ALA A 18 7.36 -15.47 15.16
CA ALA A 18 6.13 -14.78 14.83
C ALA A 18 6.50 -13.45 14.16
N GLN A 19 7.06 -13.55 12.96
CA GLN A 19 7.03 -12.46 12.01
C GLN A 19 5.55 -12.34 11.64
N SER A 20 4.80 -11.58 12.46
CA SER A 20 3.47 -11.14 12.08
C SER A 20 3.58 -10.72 10.61
N PRO A 21 2.70 -11.21 9.71
CA PRO A 21 2.59 -10.61 8.40
C PRO A 21 2.56 -9.11 8.62
N GLU A 22 3.48 -8.36 8.00
CA GLU A 22 3.43 -6.92 8.05
C GLU A 22 2.03 -6.57 7.53
N GLU A 23 1.12 -6.23 8.44
CA GLU A 23 -0.27 -5.97 8.08
C GLU A 23 -0.23 -4.94 6.96
N ALA A 24 -0.83 -5.27 5.83
CA ALA A 24 -0.81 -4.38 4.69
C ALA A 24 -1.46 -3.05 5.10
N LYS A 25 -0.65 -2.02 5.31
CA LYS A 25 -1.11 -0.69 5.71
C LYS A 25 -1.13 0.25 4.50
N PRO A 26 -2.18 1.07 4.33
CA PRO A 26 -2.23 2.05 3.27
C PRO A 26 -1.22 3.18 3.54
N SER A 27 -1.17 4.17 2.65
CA SER A 27 -0.29 5.34 2.75
C SER A 27 -0.66 6.31 3.88
N PHE A 28 -1.74 6.03 4.61
CA PHE A 28 -2.28 6.85 5.70
C PHE A 28 -2.62 6.00 6.92
N ASP A 29 -2.85 6.67 8.05
CA ASP A 29 -3.25 6.04 9.31
C ASP A 29 -4.75 5.69 9.28
N CYS A 30 -5.07 4.40 9.30
CA CYS A 30 -6.45 3.91 9.31
C CYS A 30 -7.26 4.39 10.52
N ALA A 31 -6.63 4.70 11.65
CA ALA A 31 -7.31 5.30 12.80
C ALA A 31 -7.84 6.72 12.50
N LYS A 32 -7.31 7.37 11.46
CA LYS A 32 -7.70 8.71 11.02
C LYS A 32 -8.60 8.69 9.77
N ALA A 33 -9.00 7.52 9.29
CA ALA A 33 -9.87 7.38 8.11
C ALA A 33 -11.23 8.06 8.35
N LYS A 34 -11.58 9.02 7.49
CA LYS A 34 -12.84 9.77 7.53
C LYS A 34 -13.74 9.41 6.36
N SER A 35 -13.18 9.26 5.17
CA SER A 35 -13.95 9.05 3.93
C SER A 35 -14.41 7.60 3.79
N LYS A 36 -15.47 7.37 2.99
CA LYS A 36 -15.95 6.02 2.69
C LYS A 36 -14.85 5.21 2.00
N VAL A 37 -14.07 5.84 1.12
CA VAL A 37 -12.98 5.18 0.39
C VAL A 37 -11.81 4.86 1.29
N GLU A 38 -11.40 5.77 2.18
CA GLU A 38 -10.35 5.49 3.16
C GLU A 38 -10.70 4.27 4.02
N LYS A 39 -11.97 4.19 4.46
CA LYS A 39 -12.47 3.01 5.20
C LYS A 39 -12.51 1.74 4.34
N MET A 40 -12.88 1.83 3.06
CA MET A 40 -12.82 0.68 2.14
C MET A 40 -11.39 0.17 1.97
N ILE A 41 -10.42 1.07 1.81
CA ILE A 41 -9.00 0.72 1.69
C ILE A 41 -8.54 0.05 2.98
N CYS A 42 -8.83 0.63 4.15
CA CYS A 42 -8.41 0.08 5.44
C CYS A 42 -9.00 -1.32 5.72
N ASN A 43 -10.27 -1.53 5.37
CA ASN A 43 -10.99 -2.77 5.65
C ASN A 43 -10.88 -3.81 4.51
N ASP A 44 -9.93 -3.64 3.59
CA ASP A 44 -9.72 -4.63 2.55
C ASP A 44 -8.95 -5.85 3.09
N GLU A 45 -9.67 -6.92 3.43
CA GLU A 45 -9.11 -8.14 4.01
C GLU A 45 -8.00 -8.77 3.15
N SER A 46 -8.05 -8.60 1.82
CA SER A 46 -7.02 -9.14 0.92
C SER A 46 -5.67 -8.41 1.02
N GLY A 47 -5.65 -7.20 1.56
CA GLY A 47 -4.47 -6.35 1.59
C GLY A 47 -4.15 -5.67 0.24
N GLU A 48 -4.93 -5.91 -0.81
CA GLU A 48 -4.64 -5.44 -2.16
C GLU A 48 -4.79 -3.92 -2.25
N LEU A 49 -5.89 -3.37 -1.75
CA LEU A 49 -6.12 -1.93 -1.80
C LEU A 49 -5.09 -1.16 -0.98
N GLN A 50 -4.70 -1.66 0.19
CA GLN A 50 -3.68 -1.04 1.03
C GLN A 50 -2.30 -1.01 0.34
N LYS A 51 -1.91 -2.13 -0.30
CA LYS A 51 -0.66 -2.21 -1.07
C LYS A 51 -0.67 -1.24 -2.25
N LEU A 52 -1.79 -1.19 -2.98
CA LEU A 52 -1.94 -0.36 -4.16
C LEU A 52 -1.99 1.14 -3.83
N ASP A 53 -2.67 1.53 -2.76
CA ASP A 53 -2.68 2.91 -2.24
C ASP A 53 -1.26 3.36 -1.84
N ARG A 54 -0.53 2.50 -1.12
CA ARG A 54 0.88 2.75 -0.76
C ARG A 54 1.77 2.91 -1.99
N TYR A 55 1.56 2.08 -3.01
CA TYR A 55 2.31 2.16 -4.26
C TYR A 55 2.02 3.46 -5.00
N MET A 56 0.75 3.85 -5.14
CA MET A 56 0.34 5.12 -5.74
C MET A 56 0.99 6.33 -5.04
N ALA A 57 0.96 6.35 -3.70
CA ALA A 57 1.57 7.43 -2.92
C ALA A 57 3.09 7.50 -3.08
N LYS A 58 3.77 6.34 -3.13
CA LYS A 58 5.21 6.26 -3.41
C LYS A 58 5.54 6.83 -4.78
N THR A 59 4.85 6.38 -5.83
CA THR A 59 5.04 6.85 -7.21
C THR A 59 4.83 8.37 -7.32
N TYR A 60 3.78 8.90 -6.68
CA TYR A 60 3.54 10.35 -6.63
C TYR A 60 4.71 11.11 -5.98
N LYS A 61 5.19 10.62 -4.83
CA LYS A 61 6.30 11.25 -4.10
C LYS A 61 7.58 11.26 -4.92
N GLU A 62 7.92 10.13 -5.53
CA GLU A 62 9.12 9.97 -6.36
C GLU A 62 9.06 10.88 -7.59
N LEU A 63 7.94 10.91 -8.32
CA LEU A 63 7.75 11.82 -9.44
C LEU A 63 7.93 13.28 -8.99
N ARG A 64 7.24 13.69 -7.91
CA ARG A 64 7.28 15.07 -7.41
C ARG A 64 8.69 15.53 -7.04
N GLN A 65 9.54 14.65 -6.51
CA GLN A 65 10.92 14.96 -6.15
C GLN A 65 11.81 15.27 -7.37
N ASN A 66 11.47 14.74 -8.55
CA ASN A 66 12.23 14.91 -9.79
C ASN A 66 11.74 16.10 -10.65
N LEU A 67 10.70 16.82 -10.21
CA LEU A 67 10.10 17.91 -10.96
C LEU A 67 10.56 19.28 -10.45
N ASN A 68 10.62 20.27 -11.36
CA ASN A 68 10.79 21.66 -10.98
C ASN A 68 9.54 22.21 -10.27
N LYS A 69 9.65 23.39 -9.64
CA LYS A 69 8.55 23.96 -8.82
C LYS A 69 7.24 24.19 -9.60
N ASN A 70 7.32 24.55 -10.87
CA ASN A 70 6.13 24.77 -11.71
C ASN A 70 5.40 23.44 -11.96
N GLU A 71 6.15 22.41 -12.36
CA GLU A 71 5.61 21.08 -12.60
C GLU A 71 5.10 20.42 -11.31
N GLN A 72 5.76 20.63 -10.18
CA GLN A 72 5.25 20.17 -8.87
C GLN A 72 3.88 20.76 -8.54
N ASN A 73 3.64 22.04 -8.88
CA ASN A 73 2.35 22.68 -8.66
C ASN A 73 1.26 22.13 -9.59
N LYS A 74 1.59 21.91 -10.88
CA LYS A 74 0.67 21.25 -11.83
C LYS A 74 0.30 19.84 -11.36
N LEU A 75 1.31 19.06 -10.97
CA LEU A 75 1.13 17.70 -10.45
C LEU A 75 0.28 17.68 -9.16
N LEU A 76 0.50 18.62 -8.24
CA LEU A 76 -0.31 18.74 -7.02
C LEU A 76 -1.78 19.05 -7.32
N THR A 77 -2.04 19.97 -8.25
CA THR A 77 -3.41 20.29 -8.68
C THR A 77 -4.08 19.07 -9.31
N SER A 78 -3.39 18.38 -10.22
CA SER A 78 -3.87 17.12 -10.82
C SER A 78 -4.20 16.06 -9.75
N GLN A 79 -3.31 15.88 -8.77
CA GLN A 79 -3.51 14.91 -7.69
C GLN A 79 -4.74 15.23 -6.83
N ARG A 80 -4.97 16.50 -6.52
CA ARG A 80 -6.14 16.94 -5.74
C ARG A 80 -7.45 16.70 -6.50
N LEU A 81 -7.48 16.98 -7.80
CA LEU A 81 -8.64 16.70 -8.64
C LEU A 81 -8.91 15.20 -8.73
N TRP A 82 -7.86 14.39 -8.97
CA TRP A 82 -8.00 12.94 -8.99
C TRP A 82 -8.51 12.38 -7.65
N LEU A 83 -8.05 12.90 -6.50
CA LEU A 83 -8.56 12.49 -5.18
C LEU A 83 -10.07 12.80 -4.99
N GLN A 84 -10.59 13.85 -5.63
CA GLN A 84 -12.04 14.12 -5.61
C GLN A 84 -12.80 13.02 -6.36
N THR A 85 -12.29 12.60 -7.53
CA THR A 85 -12.84 11.47 -8.30
C THR A 85 -12.76 10.17 -7.51
N LEU A 86 -11.60 9.87 -6.91
CA LEU A 86 -11.40 8.68 -6.08
C LEU A 86 -12.46 8.60 -4.98
N ASN A 87 -12.69 9.69 -4.26
CA ASN A 87 -13.66 9.76 -3.16
C ASN A 87 -15.12 9.56 -3.60
N GLN A 88 -15.43 9.56 -4.90
CA GLN A 88 -16.77 9.23 -5.40
C GLN A 88 -17.02 7.71 -5.49
N CYS A 89 -15.97 6.89 -5.46
CA CYS A 89 -16.11 5.43 -5.59
C CYS A 89 -17.07 4.82 -4.55
N LYS A 90 -17.88 3.87 -5.04
CA LYS A 90 -18.87 3.16 -4.23
C LYS A 90 -18.54 1.69 -3.99
N SER A 91 -17.55 1.14 -4.70
CA SER A 91 -17.09 -0.25 -4.61
C SER A 91 -15.57 -0.36 -4.54
N LYS A 92 -15.06 -1.53 -4.13
CA LYS A 92 -13.62 -1.82 -4.07
C LYS A 92 -12.99 -1.83 -5.47
N GLU A 93 -13.71 -2.32 -6.47
CA GLU A 93 -13.28 -2.41 -7.86
C GLU A 93 -13.04 -1.02 -8.44
N CYS A 94 -13.94 -0.06 -8.15
CA CYS A 94 -13.76 1.34 -8.54
C CYS A 94 -12.49 1.95 -7.92
N VAL A 95 -12.25 1.71 -6.62
CA VAL A 95 -11.05 2.21 -5.92
C VAL A 95 -9.78 1.61 -6.54
N LYS A 96 -9.80 0.29 -6.78
CA LYS A 96 -8.70 -0.43 -7.41
C LYS A 96 -8.37 0.14 -8.79
N GLU A 97 -9.37 0.29 -9.64
CA GLU A 97 -9.22 0.80 -11.00
C GLU A 97 -8.63 2.23 -11.00
N LEU A 98 -9.18 3.14 -10.19
CA LEU A 98 -8.68 4.51 -10.13
C LEU A 98 -7.27 4.62 -9.57
N LEU A 99 -6.90 3.77 -8.62
CA LEU A 99 -5.52 3.70 -8.12
C LEU A 99 -4.55 3.16 -9.19
N GLN A 100 -4.93 2.10 -9.91
CA GLN A 100 -4.12 1.54 -11.00
C GLN A 100 -3.93 2.53 -12.14
N ASN A 101 -5.01 3.17 -12.59
CA ASN A 101 -4.96 4.19 -13.64
C ASN A 101 -4.07 5.35 -13.22
N ARG A 102 -4.20 5.82 -11.97
CA ARG A 102 -3.36 6.92 -11.47
C ARG A 102 -1.89 6.55 -11.43
N VAL A 103 -1.54 5.35 -11.00
CA VAL A 103 -0.16 4.86 -11.06
C VAL A 103 0.36 4.93 -12.48
N GLY A 104 -0.41 4.45 -13.47
CA GLY A 104 -0.02 4.50 -14.88
C GLY A 104 0.18 5.93 -15.39
N GLU A 105 -0.72 6.85 -15.05
CA GLU A 105 -0.58 8.28 -15.39
C GLU A 105 0.69 8.89 -14.80
N LEU A 106 0.99 8.60 -13.52
CA LEU A 106 2.17 9.13 -12.84
C LEU A 106 3.47 8.56 -13.40
N GLN A 107 3.49 7.27 -13.76
CA GLN A 107 4.67 6.63 -14.36
C GLN A 107 4.98 7.15 -15.77
N ASN A 108 3.96 7.57 -16.52
CA ASN A 108 4.10 8.11 -17.86
C ASN A 108 4.08 9.65 -17.90
N TYR A 109 4.20 10.31 -16.74
CA TYR A 109 4.16 11.77 -16.66
C TYR A 109 5.31 12.39 -17.45
N THR A 110 4.98 13.32 -18.34
CA THR A 110 5.96 14.12 -19.09
C THR A 110 5.81 15.58 -18.66
N ALA A 111 6.90 16.19 -18.21
CA ALA A 111 6.92 17.61 -17.88
C ALA A 111 6.73 18.46 -19.15
N HIS A 112 5.95 19.54 -19.05
CA HIS A 112 5.67 20.46 -20.16
C HIS A 112 6.16 21.88 -19.85
#